data_AF-A0A6G3TKP2-F1
#
_entry.id   AF-A0A6G3TKP2-F1
#
_cell.length_a   1.000
_cell.length_b   1.000
_cell.length_c   1.000
_cell.angle_alpha   90.00
_cell.angle_beta   90.00
_cell.angle_gamma   90.00
#
_symmetry.space_group_name_H-M   'P 1'
#
loop_
_entity.id
_entity.type
_entity.pdbx_description
1 polymer ?
#
loop_
_entity_poly.entity_id
_entity_poly.type
_entity_poly.pdbx_seq_one_letter_code
_entity_poly.pdbx_strand_id
1 'polypeptide(L)'
;VAADPRLRPLLLRAVGAAGHERQSSRVLDHLADHRVLSGVLREWLDGAVGELGGAVGLPGAREALNRLSPYRSVAPRVNPEAVTRAAGYEAAPLLGRTLRTGLLDELGWPALDEALRLLDAETRARNGNGNGAGTRGDRDTALIVNEAWPCLILSRGHKAVVVGPDGILLDHDLRLPADLDRWQRPQFRYADGELLVVWWQDGKQRGYWSTRPSEVLTLTGEQISHWWRNDEAAPSIPLPDGGRATGARTLHAGDTVLPASRPVIGDGTSYWRQGRQGRQHVWLEYDPATGTHGRASLPAFLRSGIGDDATLLQDQCEVLPLQPGLEESPFGTDGTVLGRWVRAEEAAGEALTTAGTPDGRTVTLRTSGRGDRVTPLGALRLPGGAAPVVARTRRQVALYAPDDGSEAGVLGRVTPNERGGEFAAGTPFVPPVSFWHALRPRDERSSAALRAFTDAQA
;
A
#
# COMPACT_ATOMS: atom_id res chain seq x y z
N VAL A 1 23.60 12.85 35.14
CA VAL A 1 22.82 12.85 33.87
C VAL A 1 23.03 11.55 33.10
N ALA A 2 24.21 11.23 32.56
CA ALA A 2 24.41 9.94 31.84
C ALA A 2 24.38 8.68 32.73
N ALA A 3 24.66 8.84 34.03
CA ALA A 3 24.57 7.77 35.02
C ALA A 3 23.14 7.52 35.54
N ASP A 4 22.15 8.35 35.15
CA ASP A 4 20.75 8.13 35.52
C ASP A 4 20.12 7.13 34.53
N PRO A 5 19.68 5.94 34.98
CA PRO A 5 19.08 4.92 34.11
C PRO A 5 17.86 5.42 33.34
N ARG A 6 17.12 6.42 33.86
CA ARG A 6 15.91 6.95 33.22
C ARG A 6 16.23 7.86 32.04
N LEU A 7 17.40 8.52 32.06
CA LEU A 7 17.82 9.45 31.01
C LEU A 7 18.66 8.79 29.92
N ARG A 8 19.18 7.58 30.19
CA ARG A 8 20.03 6.84 29.26
C ARG A 8 19.35 6.51 27.92
N PRO A 9 18.08 6.05 27.86
CA PRO A 9 17.38 5.83 26.59
C PRO A 9 17.19 7.12 25.76
N LEU A 10 16.95 8.25 26.44
CA LEU A 10 16.82 9.56 25.78
C LEU A 10 18.16 10.02 25.20
N LEU A 11 19.26 9.79 25.91
CA LEU A 11 20.61 10.10 25.42
C LEU A 11 21.00 9.22 24.22
N LEU A 12 20.70 7.92 24.23
CA LEU A 12 20.92 7.04 23.08
C LEU A 12 20.13 7.51 21.86
N ARG A 13 18.87 7.91 22.05
CA ARG A 13 18.04 8.46 20.97
C ARG A 13 18.61 9.77 20.42
N ALA A 14 19.07 10.67 21.29
CA ALA A 14 19.67 11.94 20.88
C ALA A 14 20.99 11.73 20.12
N VAL A 15 21.86 10.84 20.60
CA VAL A 15 23.11 10.47 19.91
C VAL A 15 22.82 9.86 18.54
N GLY A 16 21.81 9.00 18.43
CA GLY A 16 21.38 8.43 17.15
C GLY A 16 20.80 9.45 16.17
N ALA A 17 20.18 10.53 16.67
CA ALA A 17 19.67 11.61 15.83
C ALA A 17 20.77 12.56 15.33
N ALA A 18 21.89 12.67 16.06
CA ALA A 18 23.00 13.58 15.74
C ALA A 18 23.61 13.34 14.34
N GLY A 19 23.56 12.10 13.84
CA GLY A 19 24.01 11.76 12.49
C GLY A 19 23.23 12.44 11.36
N HIS A 20 22.01 12.92 11.62
CA HIS A 20 21.13 13.56 10.65
C HIS A 20 21.10 15.09 10.75
N GLU A 21 21.94 15.69 11.58
CA GLU A 21 22.02 17.14 11.74
C GLU A 21 22.80 17.82 10.60
N ARG A 22 22.46 19.08 10.30
CA ARG A 22 23.15 19.88 9.25
C ARG A 22 24.65 20.05 9.50
N GLN A 23 25.12 19.89 10.73
CA GLN A 23 26.53 19.96 11.13
C GLN A 23 27.02 18.64 11.76
N SER A 24 26.43 17.51 11.35
CA SER A 24 26.67 16.19 11.95
C SER A 24 28.15 15.88 12.15
N SER A 25 29.03 16.16 11.18
CA SER A 25 30.47 15.88 11.35
C SER A 25 31.11 16.56 12.58
N ARG A 26 30.85 17.85 12.81
CA ARG A 26 31.40 18.58 13.98
C ARG A 26 30.78 18.10 15.29
N VAL A 27 29.47 17.83 15.28
CA VAL A 27 28.75 17.32 16.45
C VAL A 27 29.26 15.93 16.83
N LEU A 28 29.44 15.06 15.86
CA LEU A 28 29.95 13.70 16.05
C LEU A 28 31.41 13.69 16.55
N ASP A 29 32.28 14.56 16.03
CA ASP A 29 33.65 14.69 16.55
C ASP A 29 33.63 15.16 18.02
N HIS A 30 32.79 16.14 18.36
CA HIS A 30 32.66 16.58 19.76
C HIS A 30 32.10 15.48 20.67
N LEU A 31 31.12 14.70 20.22
CA LEU A 31 30.59 13.55 20.96
C LEU A 31 31.66 12.48 21.19
N ALA A 32 32.49 12.20 20.18
CA ALA A 32 33.57 11.22 20.24
C ALA A 32 34.67 11.62 21.24
N ASP A 33 35.02 12.90 21.30
CA ASP A 33 36.06 13.43 22.18
C ASP A 33 35.56 13.69 23.62
N HIS A 34 34.23 13.72 23.81
CA HIS A 34 33.63 14.01 25.10
C HIS A 34 33.68 12.80 26.05
N ARG A 35 34.31 12.95 27.23
CA ARG A 35 34.55 11.88 28.23
C ARG A 35 33.35 10.98 28.57
N VAL A 36 32.16 11.57 28.69
CA VAL A 36 30.91 10.85 29.01
C VAL A 36 30.13 10.40 27.77
N LEU A 37 29.89 11.30 26.82
CA LEU A 37 29.07 11.02 25.64
C LEU A 37 29.73 10.04 24.66
N SER A 38 31.07 9.94 24.65
CA SER A 38 31.80 8.92 23.89
C SER A 38 31.41 7.50 24.33
N GLY A 39 31.13 7.29 25.63
CA GLY A 39 30.62 6.01 26.13
C GLY A 39 29.20 5.70 25.67
N VAL A 40 28.33 6.72 25.61
CA VAL A 40 26.95 6.58 25.09
C VAL A 40 26.98 6.33 23.57
N LEU A 41 27.88 6.99 22.84
CA LEU A 41 28.10 6.76 21.42
C LEU A 41 28.64 5.34 21.15
N ARG A 42 29.55 4.84 21.99
CA ARG A 42 30.02 3.46 21.92
C ARG A 42 28.88 2.46 22.07
N GLU A 43 28.03 2.64 23.07
CA GLU A 43 26.85 1.80 23.32
C GLU A 43 25.85 1.89 22.17
N TRP A 44 25.60 3.09 21.64
CA TRP A 44 24.74 3.28 20.49
C TRP A 44 25.29 2.59 19.23
N LEU A 45 26.60 2.70 18.96
CA LEU A 45 27.26 2.01 17.84
C LEU A 45 27.18 0.48 18.01
N ASP A 46 27.35 -0.01 19.23
CA ASP A 46 27.24 -1.44 19.55
C ASP A 46 25.82 -1.96 19.24
N GLY A 47 24.79 -1.23 19.71
CA GLY A 47 23.39 -1.54 19.42
C GLY A 47 23.05 -1.45 17.93
N ALA A 48 23.51 -0.42 17.23
CA ALA A 48 23.26 -0.23 15.80
C ALA A 48 23.91 -1.34 14.93
N VAL A 49 25.09 -1.83 15.32
CA VAL A 49 25.70 -3.01 14.67
C VAL A 49 24.97 -4.30 15.07
N GLY A 50 24.45 -4.38 16.30
CA GLY A 50 23.57 -5.47 16.73
C GLY A 50 22.31 -5.57 15.87
N GLU A 51 21.68 -4.43 15.54
CA GLU A 51 20.53 -4.38 14.62
C GLU A 51 20.89 -4.86 13.21
N LEU A 52 22.08 -4.53 12.69
CA LEU A 52 22.56 -5.07 11.42
C LEU A 52 22.68 -6.61 11.48
N GLY A 53 23.23 -7.14 12.57
CA GLY A 53 23.31 -8.59 12.81
C GLY A 53 21.93 -9.26 12.97
N GLY A 54 20.93 -8.52 13.44
CA GLY A 54 19.55 -8.98 13.63
C GLY A 54 18.64 -8.81 12.40
N ALA A 55 19.14 -8.23 11.31
CA ALA A 55 18.33 -8.02 10.11
C ALA A 55 17.88 -9.35 9.49
N VAL A 56 16.57 -9.46 9.22
CA VAL A 56 15.95 -10.66 8.64
C VAL A 56 15.93 -10.60 7.11
N GLY A 57 15.82 -9.39 6.54
CA GLY A 57 15.85 -9.14 5.11
C GLY A 57 16.81 -8.02 4.68
N LEU A 58 17.11 -7.96 3.39
CA LEU A 58 17.95 -6.93 2.77
C LEU A 58 17.53 -5.48 3.11
N PRO A 59 16.23 -5.11 3.13
CA PRO A 59 15.83 -3.76 3.51
C PRO A 59 16.24 -3.39 4.95
N GLY A 60 16.08 -4.31 5.91
CA GLY A 60 16.47 -4.08 7.30
C GLY A 60 17.98 -3.89 7.46
N ALA A 61 18.78 -4.71 6.77
CA ALA A 61 20.24 -4.57 6.77
C ALA A 61 20.68 -3.24 6.14
N ARG A 62 20.05 -2.84 5.03
CA ARG A 62 20.31 -1.55 4.39
C ARG A 62 19.97 -0.39 5.32
N GLU A 63 18.85 -0.45 6.02
CA GLU A 63 18.46 0.60 6.97
C GLU A 63 19.47 0.71 8.13
N ALA A 64 19.90 -0.43 8.68
CA ALA A 64 20.94 -0.46 9.71
C ALA A 64 22.27 0.14 9.21
N LEU A 65 22.70 -0.20 7.99
CA LEU A 65 23.90 0.39 7.36
C LEU A 65 23.75 1.89 7.09
N ASN A 66 22.58 2.33 6.61
CA ASN A 66 22.28 3.75 6.39
C ASN A 66 22.34 4.54 7.70
N ARG A 67 21.84 3.97 8.80
CA ARG A 67 21.93 4.57 10.14
C ARG A 67 23.37 4.68 10.64
N LEU A 68 24.23 3.73 10.32
CA LEU A 68 25.65 3.75 10.68
C LEU A 68 26.48 4.72 9.81
N SER A 69 26.09 4.96 8.57
CA SER A 69 26.84 5.73 7.57
C SER A 69 27.34 7.12 8.04
N PRO A 70 26.55 7.94 8.76
CA PRO A 70 27.02 9.23 9.26
C PRO A 70 28.19 9.15 10.24
N TYR A 71 28.35 8.02 10.94
CA TYR A 71 29.31 7.84 12.03
C TYR A 71 30.67 7.29 11.57
N ARG A 72 30.84 7.05 10.26
CA ARG A 72 32.04 6.41 9.69
C ARG A 72 33.37 7.05 10.11
N SER A 73 33.41 8.37 10.32
CA SER A 73 34.64 9.09 10.67
C SER A 73 35.02 8.96 12.14
N VAL A 74 34.06 8.69 13.02
CA VAL A 74 34.27 8.63 14.48
C VAL A 74 34.23 7.21 15.03
N ALA A 75 33.51 6.30 14.36
CA ALA A 75 33.32 4.92 14.81
C ALA A 75 34.64 4.16 15.07
N PRO A 76 35.69 4.26 14.21
CA PRO A 76 36.97 3.57 14.48
C PRO A 76 37.67 4.04 15.76
N ARG A 77 37.49 5.32 16.14
CA ARG A 77 38.07 5.90 17.37
C ARG A 77 37.29 5.50 18.62
N VAL A 78 35.97 5.42 18.51
CA VAL A 78 35.06 5.24 19.65
C VAL A 78 34.79 3.75 19.96
N ASN A 79 34.55 2.96 18.91
CA ASN A 79 34.23 1.53 19.00
C ASN A 79 34.80 0.76 17.79
N PRO A 80 36.12 0.46 17.77
CA PRO A 80 36.75 -0.29 16.69
C PRO A 80 36.19 -1.72 16.56
N GLU A 81 35.76 -2.35 17.66
CA GLU A 81 35.15 -3.68 17.65
C GLU A 81 33.84 -3.70 16.86
N ALA A 82 32.98 -2.70 17.05
CA ALA A 82 31.75 -2.56 16.27
C ALA A 82 32.04 -2.37 14.77
N VAL A 83 33.10 -1.63 14.41
CA VAL A 83 33.53 -1.49 13.01
C VAL A 83 33.97 -2.82 12.43
N THR A 84 34.77 -3.61 13.16
CA THR A 84 35.18 -4.95 12.73
C THR A 84 33.99 -5.88 12.51
N ARG A 85 33.01 -5.88 13.43
CA ARG A 85 31.79 -6.69 13.27
C ARG A 85 30.94 -6.25 12.07
N ALA A 86 30.79 -4.95 11.85
CA ALA A 86 30.06 -4.43 10.68
C ALA A 86 30.79 -4.77 9.37
N ALA A 87 32.12 -4.70 9.35
CA ALA A 87 32.94 -5.04 8.17
C ALA A 87 32.92 -6.55 7.86
N GLY A 88 32.76 -7.40 8.87
CA GLY A 88 32.62 -8.85 8.73
C GLY A 88 31.20 -9.33 8.41
N TYR A 89 30.26 -8.43 8.12
CA TYR A 89 28.87 -8.80 7.84
C TYR A 89 28.73 -9.51 6.49
N GLU A 90 28.25 -10.75 6.51
CA GLU A 90 28.02 -11.55 5.30
C GLU A 90 26.62 -11.31 4.72
N ALA A 91 26.55 -10.58 3.60
CA ALA A 91 25.28 -10.27 2.93
C ALA A 91 24.69 -11.45 2.15
N ALA A 92 25.51 -12.38 1.66
CA ALA A 92 25.07 -13.51 0.84
C ALA A 92 24.04 -14.41 1.56
N PRO A 93 24.26 -14.88 2.81
CA PRO A 93 23.24 -15.63 3.54
C PRO A 93 21.93 -14.86 3.76
N LEU A 94 22.01 -13.53 3.92
CA LEU A 94 20.81 -12.68 4.05
C LEU A 94 20.02 -12.62 2.74
N LEU A 95 20.71 -12.47 1.60
CA LEU A 95 20.08 -12.52 0.27
C LEU A 95 19.37 -13.86 0.08
N GLY A 96 20.05 -14.97 0.35
CA GLY A 96 19.46 -16.31 0.24
C GLY A 96 18.18 -16.46 1.08
N ARG A 97 18.20 -16.03 2.35
CA ARG A 97 17.00 -16.02 3.20
C ARG A 97 15.90 -15.10 2.68
N THR A 98 16.24 -13.90 2.19
CA THR A 98 15.26 -12.94 1.66
C THR A 98 14.54 -13.54 0.45
N LEU A 99 15.26 -14.17 -0.48
CA LEU A 99 14.66 -14.83 -1.64
C LEU A 99 13.76 -16.00 -1.24
N ARG A 100 14.20 -16.84 -0.28
CA ARG A 100 13.43 -17.98 0.24
C ARG A 100 12.22 -17.59 1.09
N THR A 101 12.14 -16.36 1.60
CA THR A 101 10.98 -15.85 2.36
C THR A 101 9.95 -15.17 1.47
N GLY A 102 10.34 -14.74 0.27
CA GLY A 102 9.45 -14.36 -0.81
C GLY A 102 9.43 -12.88 -1.15
N LEU A 103 9.18 -12.59 -2.42
CA LEU A 103 9.18 -11.26 -3.01
C LEU A 103 7.81 -10.93 -3.59
N LEU A 104 7.44 -9.65 -3.59
CA LEU A 104 6.22 -9.20 -4.26
C LEU A 104 6.27 -9.49 -5.77
N ASP A 105 7.45 -9.41 -6.38
CA ASP A 105 7.68 -9.64 -7.82
C ASP A 105 7.37 -11.07 -8.28
N GLU A 106 7.17 -12.02 -7.36
CA GLU A 106 6.67 -13.35 -7.73
C GLU A 106 5.20 -13.32 -8.15
N LEU A 107 4.49 -12.24 -7.79
CA LEU A 107 3.13 -11.97 -8.19
C LEU A 107 3.07 -10.83 -9.23
N GLY A 108 2.04 -10.88 -10.07
CA GLY A 108 1.73 -9.86 -11.05
C GLY A 108 0.24 -9.83 -11.32
N TRP A 109 -0.23 -8.81 -12.04
CA TRP A 109 -1.59 -8.75 -12.54
C TRP A 109 -1.51 -8.68 -14.07
N PRO A 110 -1.65 -9.81 -14.78
CA PRO A 110 -1.40 -9.87 -16.22
C PRO A 110 -2.20 -8.84 -17.04
N ALA A 111 -3.48 -8.65 -16.71
CA ALA A 111 -4.34 -7.67 -17.37
C ALA A 111 -3.90 -6.22 -17.13
N LEU A 112 -3.40 -5.91 -15.93
CA LEU A 112 -2.85 -4.60 -15.59
C LEU A 112 -1.52 -4.34 -16.31
N ASP A 113 -0.63 -5.34 -16.35
CA ASP A 113 0.64 -5.24 -17.07
C ASP A 113 0.40 -5.00 -18.58
N GLU A 114 -0.57 -5.70 -19.18
CA GLU A 114 -0.97 -5.51 -20.56
C GLU A 114 -1.58 -4.12 -20.81
N ALA A 115 -2.46 -3.65 -19.92
CA ALA A 115 -3.04 -2.31 -20.01
C ALA A 115 -1.98 -1.20 -19.93
N LEU A 116 -0.97 -1.36 -19.06
CA LEU A 116 0.15 -0.43 -18.96
C LEU A 116 0.98 -0.42 -20.25
N ARG A 117 1.23 -1.59 -20.84
CA ARG A 117 1.93 -1.72 -22.13
C ARG A 117 1.15 -1.06 -23.27
N LEU A 118 -0.17 -1.24 -23.32
CA LEU A 118 -1.06 -0.60 -24.28
C LEU A 118 -1.01 0.93 -24.14
N LEU A 119 -1.18 1.45 -22.92
CA LEU A 119 -1.10 2.88 -22.64
C LEU A 119 0.28 3.45 -23.01
N ASP A 120 1.35 2.73 -22.69
CA ASP A 120 2.73 3.11 -23.04
C ASP A 120 2.90 3.23 -24.56
N ALA A 121 2.45 2.24 -25.32
CA ALA A 121 2.55 2.21 -26.78
C ALA A 121 1.76 3.35 -27.43
N GLU A 122 0.51 3.55 -27.04
CA GLU A 122 -0.39 4.54 -27.67
C GLU A 122 -0.02 6.00 -27.32
N THR A 123 0.50 6.23 -26.11
CA THR A 123 0.71 7.60 -25.60
C THR A 123 2.14 8.08 -25.76
N ARG A 124 3.16 7.21 -25.70
CA ARG A 124 4.56 7.61 -25.88
C ARG A 124 4.99 7.66 -27.34
N ALA A 125 4.42 6.83 -28.21
CA ALA A 125 4.76 6.83 -29.65
C ALA A 125 4.42 8.16 -30.35
N ARG A 126 3.44 8.92 -29.86
CA ARG A 126 3.07 10.24 -30.42
C ARG A 126 3.92 11.40 -29.90
N ASN A 127 4.66 11.23 -28.80
CA ASN A 127 5.37 12.33 -28.15
C ASN A 127 6.83 12.52 -28.66
N GLY A 128 7.26 11.74 -29.66
CA GLY A 128 8.55 11.91 -30.33
C GLY A 128 9.76 11.43 -29.52
N ASN A 129 10.76 10.87 -30.20
CA ASN A 129 12.06 10.51 -29.66
C ASN A 129 12.67 11.66 -28.84
N GLY A 130 13.03 11.41 -27.58
CA GLY A 130 13.73 12.40 -26.77
C GLY A 130 14.31 11.81 -25.49
N ASN A 131 15.58 11.45 -25.53
CA ASN A 131 16.44 11.41 -24.36
C ASN A 131 16.23 12.71 -23.56
N GLY A 132 15.65 12.62 -22.37
CA GLY A 132 15.37 13.81 -21.58
C GLY A 132 14.73 13.47 -20.24
N ALA A 133 15.54 12.99 -19.31
CA ALA A 133 15.20 13.06 -17.90
C ALA A 133 14.83 14.51 -17.54
N GLY A 134 13.57 14.72 -17.13
CA GLY A 134 13.16 15.85 -16.31
C GLY A 134 13.13 17.23 -16.97
N THR A 135 12.22 17.48 -17.93
CA THR A 135 11.75 18.85 -18.21
C THR A 135 10.27 18.90 -18.57
N ARG A 136 9.51 19.69 -17.79
CA ARG A 136 8.18 20.35 -17.97
C ARG A 136 7.01 19.64 -18.71
N GLY A 137 7.21 18.81 -19.73
CA GLY A 137 6.16 18.10 -20.47
C GLY A 137 5.75 16.73 -19.88
N ASP A 138 6.59 16.14 -19.03
CA ASP A 138 6.40 14.78 -18.48
C ASP A 138 5.20 14.65 -17.52
N ARG A 139 4.74 15.78 -16.95
CA ARG A 139 3.57 15.76 -16.05
C ARG A 139 2.27 15.49 -16.81
N ASP A 140 2.09 15.97 -18.03
CA ASP A 140 0.81 15.79 -18.77
C ASP A 140 0.53 14.32 -19.14
N THR A 141 1.55 13.44 -19.03
CA THR A 141 1.46 11.99 -19.22
C THR A 141 1.56 11.17 -17.93
N ALA A 142 1.44 11.78 -16.75
CA ALA A 142 1.39 11.01 -15.50
C ALA A 142 0.14 10.12 -15.47
N LEU A 143 0.31 8.88 -15.02
CA LEU A 143 -0.76 7.88 -14.92
C LEU A 143 -1.84 8.35 -13.93
N ILE A 144 -3.08 8.39 -14.37
CA ILE A 144 -4.27 8.62 -13.56
C ILE A 144 -4.87 7.25 -13.23
N VAL A 145 -5.24 7.05 -11.97
CA VAL A 145 -5.77 5.79 -11.46
C VAL A 145 -7.04 6.05 -10.65
N ASN A 146 -8.14 5.43 -11.02
CA ASN A 146 -9.40 5.49 -10.28
C ASN A 146 -9.90 4.08 -9.96
N GLU A 147 -10.51 3.93 -8.78
CA GLU A 147 -11.11 2.67 -8.38
C GLU A 147 -12.43 2.42 -9.10
N ALA A 148 -12.68 1.16 -9.46
CA ALA A 148 -13.98 0.65 -9.82
C ALA A 148 -14.06 -0.84 -9.47
N TRP A 149 -13.71 -1.19 -8.22
CA TRP A 149 -13.59 -2.58 -7.75
C TRP A 149 -14.69 -3.50 -8.34
N PRO A 150 -14.35 -4.70 -8.87
CA PRO A 150 -13.02 -5.33 -8.90
C PRO A 150 -12.11 -4.80 -10.01
N CYS A 151 -12.52 -3.75 -10.72
CA CYS A 151 -11.77 -3.18 -11.84
C CYS A 151 -10.94 -1.96 -11.42
N LEU A 152 -9.82 -1.74 -12.11
CA LEU A 152 -9.02 -0.53 -11.98
C LEU A 152 -9.11 0.28 -13.27
N ILE A 153 -9.38 1.57 -13.15
CA ILE A 153 -9.40 2.48 -14.29
C ILE A 153 -8.05 3.17 -14.39
N LEU A 154 -7.40 3.05 -15.54
CA LEU A 154 -6.12 3.66 -15.84
C LEU A 154 -6.29 4.67 -16.95
N SER A 155 -5.70 5.84 -16.84
CA SER A 155 -5.68 6.81 -17.93
C SER A 155 -4.32 7.48 -18.07
N ARG A 156 -3.92 7.68 -19.32
CA ARG A 156 -2.74 8.46 -19.68
C ARG A 156 -2.97 9.18 -21.01
N GLY A 157 -2.64 10.46 -21.05
CA GLY A 157 -2.80 11.27 -22.26
C GLY A 157 -4.25 11.23 -22.77
N HIS A 158 -4.43 10.74 -24.00
CA HIS A 158 -5.72 10.66 -24.67
C HIS A 158 -6.43 9.29 -24.52
N LYS A 159 -5.91 8.37 -23.70
CA LYS A 159 -6.44 7.02 -23.53
C LYS A 159 -6.89 6.77 -22.09
N ALA A 160 -7.96 5.99 -21.95
CA ALA A 160 -8.38 5.39 -20.69
C ALA A 160 -8.73 3.92 -20.91
N VAL A 161 -8.36 3.07 -19.97
CA VAL A 161 -8.53 1.61 -20.00
C VAL A 161 -9.13 1.16 -18.68
N VAL A 162 -10.14 0.29 -18.72
CA VAL A 162 -10.71 -0.37 -17.54
C VAL A 162 -10.20 -1.80 -17.49
N VAL A 163 -9.51 -2.14 -16.41
CA VAL A 163 -8.82 -3.42 -16.22
C VAL A 163 -9.60 -4.23 -15.18
N GLY A 164 -10.19 -5.35 -15.59
CA GLY A 164 -10.76 -6.34 -14.69
C GLY A 164 -9.72 -7.34 -14.19
N PRO A 165 -10.11 -8.29 -13.31
CA PRO A 165 -9.18 -9.29 -12.78
C PRO A 165 -8.42 -10.07 -13.88
N ASP A 166 -9.14 -10.56 -14.89
CA ASP A 166 -8.56 -11.45 -15.91
C ASP A 166 -8.27 -10.77 -17.26
N GLY A 167 -8.73 -9.54 -17.47
CA GLY A 167 -8.58 -8.89 -18.78
C GLY A 167 -8.96 -7.42 -18.80
N ILE A 168 -8.65 -6.78 -19.93
CA ILE A 168 -9.10 -5.42 -20.23
C ILE A 168 -10.59 -5.49 -20.61
N LEU A 169 -11.43 -4.73 -19.91
CA LEU A 169 -12.88 -4.69 -20.12
C LEU A 169 -13.31 -3.56 -21.06
N LEU A 170 -12.56 -2.46 -21.09
CA LEU A 170 -12.86 -1.30 -21.92
C LEU A 170 -11.55 -0.57 -22.27
N ASP A 171 -11.42 -0.19 -23.55
CA ASP A 171 -10.40 0.71 -24.07
C ASP A 171 -11.11 1.89 -24.73
N HIS A 172 -10.74 3.12 -24.35
CA HIS A 172 -11.47 4.33 -24.72
C HIS A 172 -10.58 5.52 -25.04
N ASP A 173 -10.83 6.12 -26.20
CA ASP A 173 -10.24 7.39 -26.64
C ASP A 173 -10.96 8.59 -26.01
N LEU A 174 -10.23 9.32 -25.19
CA LEU A 174 -10.74 10.47 -24.46
C LEU A 174 -11.07 11.64 -25.39
N ARG A 175 -12.31 12.11 -25.33
CA ARG A 175 -12.82 13.33 -25.97
C ARG A 175 -12.81 14.51 -24.98
N LEU A 176 -11.63 14.91 -24.55
CA LEU A 176 -11.45 16.06 -23.66
C LEU A 176 -11.24 17.36 -24.45
N PRO A 177 -11.70 18.52 -23.94
CA PRO A 177 -11.35 19.81 -24.53
C PRO A 177 -9.83 20.03 -24.62
N ALA A 178 -9.37 20.70 -25.69
CA ALA A 178 -7.94 20.95 -25.91
C ALA A 178 -7.31 21.87 -24.85
N ASP A 179 -8.10 22.81 -24.31
CA ASP A 179 -7.64 23.85 -23.38
C ASP A 179 -7.92 23.52 -21.91
N LEU A 180 -8.02 22.24 -21.54
CA LEU A 180 -8.17 21.89 -20.12
C LEU A 180 -6.97 22.36 -19.31
N ASP A 181 -7.24 23.03 -18.20
CA ASP A 181 -6.21 23.38 -17.23
C ASP A 181 -5.55 22.10 -16.72
N ARG A 182 -4.22 22.04 -16.77
CA ARG A 182 -3.39 20.91 -16.30
C ARG A 182 -3.64 20.50 -14.85
N TRP A 183 -4.18 21.40 -14.03
CA TRP A 183 -4.58 21.10 -12.66
C TRP A 183 -5.97 20.45 -12.56
N GLN A 184 -6.79 20.58 -13.60
CA GLN A 184 -8.16 20.06 -13.72
C GLN A 184 -8.16 18.73 -14.49
N ARG A 185 -7.39 17.76 -13.97
CA ARG A 185 -7.30 16.42 -14.55
C ARG A 185 -8.67 15.72 -14.55
N PRO A 186 -8.98 14.95 -15.61
CA PRO A 186 -10.19 14.16 -15.61
C PRO A 186 -10.16 13.12 -14.49
N GLN A 187 -11.32 12.81 -13.94
CA GLN A 187 -11.57 11.67 -13.08
C GLN A 187 -12.56 10.73 -13.76
N PHE A 188 -12.49 9.47 -13.36
CA PHE A 188 -13.25 8.41 -14.00
C PHE A 188 -14.12 7.65 -13.00
N ARG A 189 -15.31 7.28 -13.45
CA ARG A 189 -16.17 6.28 -12.79
C ARG A 189 -16.54 5.24 -13.84
N TYR A 190 -16.72 3.99 -13.45
CA TYR A 190 -17.13 2.93 -14.35
C TYR A 190 -18.31 2.20 -13.75
N ALA A 191 -19.45 2.15 -14.42
CA ALA A 191 -20.68 1.49 -13.96
C ALA A 191 -21.44 0.93 -15.17
N ASP A 192 -22.10 -0.22 -15.00
CA ASP A 192 -22.93 -0.85 -16.06
C ASP A 192 -22.22 -1.04 -17.41
N GLY A 193 -20.91 -1.31 -17.38
CA GLY A 193 -20.12 -1.46 -18.62
C GLY A 193 -19.70 -0.14 -19.27
N GLU A 194 -20.09 1.01 -18.72
CA GLU A 194 -19.79 2.32 -19.27
C GLU A 194 -18.82 3.12 -18.40
N LEU A 195 -17.89 3.82 -19.06
CA LEU A 195 -16.95 4.74 -18.42
C LEU A 195 -17.53 6.15 -18.44
N LEU A 196 -17.76 6.73 -17.27
CA LEU A 196 -18.01 8.15 -17.09
C LEU A 196 -16.69 8.90 -16.99
N VAL A 197 -16.47 9.83 -17.91
CA VAL A 197 -15.34 10.77 -17.91
C VAL A 197 -15.81 12.09 -17.35
N VAL A 198 -15.17 12.59 -16.28
CA VAL A 198 -15.56 13.81 -15.56
C VAL A 198 -14.40 14.79 -15.49
N TRP A 199 -14.62 16.07 -15.74
CA TRP A 199 -13.60 17.12 -15.60
C TRP A 199 -14.23 18.45 -15.15
N TRP A 200 -13.38 19.41 -14.76
CA TRP A 200 -13.80 20.77 -14.48
C TRP A 200 -13.60 21.67 -15.70
N GLN A 201 -14.58 22.53 -15.99
CA GLN A 201 -14.50 23.54 -17.04
C GLN A 201 -15.42 24.71 -16.70
N ASP A 202 -14.92 25.94 -16.79
CA ASP A 202 -15.66 27.18 -16.52
C ASP A 202 -16.41 27.16 -15.17
N GLY A 203 -15.76 26.61 -14.14
CA GLY A 203 -16.34 26.48 -12.80
C GLY A 203 -17.48 25.47 -12.68
N LYS A 204 -17.70 24.62 -13.69
CA LYS A 204 -18.71 23.56 -13.70
C LYS A 204 -18.07 22.20 -13.89
N GLN A 205 -18.67 21.19 -13.27
CA GLN A 205 -18.32 19.80 -13.52
C GLN A 205 -19.00 19.35 -14.81
N ARG A 206 -18.19 18.95 -15.79
CA ARG A 206 -18.62 18.44 -17.08
C ARG A 206 -18.27 16.97 -17.18
N GLY A 207 -19.00 16.24 -18.00
CA GLY A 207 -18.67 14.85 -18.27
C GLY A 207 -19.44 14.26 -19.43
N TYR A 208 -19.03 13.09 -19.86
CA TYR A 208 -19.76 12.27 -20.82
C TYR A 208 -19.61 10.79 -20.46
N TRP A 209 -20.57 9.98 -20.90
CA TRP A 209 -20.50 8.53 -20.82
C TRP A 209 -19.88 7.95 -22.09
N SER A 210 -19.03 6.93 -21.98
CA SER A 210 -18.21 6.41 -23.08
C SER A 210 -18.99 5.94 -24.30
N THR A 211 -20.24 5.52 -24.13
CA THR A 211 -21.14 5.15 -25.24
C THR A 211 -21.62 6.34 -26.06
N ARG A 212 -21.60 7.55 -25.49
CA ARG A 212 -22.07 8.80 -26.08
C ARG A 212 -21.05 9.92 -25.86
N PRO A 213 -19.82 9.80 -26.40
CA PRO A 213 -18.72 10.70 -26.05
C PRO A 213 -18.85 12.12 -26.61
N SER A 214 -19.79 12.35 -27.54
CA SER A 214 -20.13 13.69 -28.05
C SER A 214 -21.17 14.41 -27.18
N GLU A 215 -21.87 13.71 -26.29
CA GLU A 215 -22.90 14.29 -25.42
C GLU A 215 -22.27 14.79 -24.11
N VAL A 216 -21.73 16.01 -24.13
CA VAL A 216 -21.15 16.64 -22.92
C VAL A 216 -22.27 17.18 -22.02
N LEU A 217 -22.36 16.62 -20.83
CA LEU A 217 -23.36 16.92 -19.81
C LEU A 217 -22.77 17.87 -18.76
N THR A 218 -23.63 18.65 -18.10
CA THR A 218 -23.28 19.29 -16.82
C THR A 218 -23.67 18.35 -15.70
N LEU A 219 -22.68 17.85 -14.96
CA LEU A 219 -22.91 16.94 -13.85
C LEU A 219 -23.16 17.73 -12.57
N THR A 220 -24.06 17.23 -11.73
CA THR A 220 -24.39 17.80 -10.42
C THR A 220 -24.24 16.73 -9.33
N GLY A 221 -24.52 17.07 -8.07
CA GLY A 221 -24.34 16.15 -6.94
C GLY A 221 -22.92 16.20 -6.38
N GLU A 222 -22.33 15.04 -6.11
CA GLU A 222 -20.95 14.93 -5.60
C GLU A 222 -19.95 15.54 -6.57
N GLN A 223 -19.06 16.36 -6.03
CA GLN A 223 -18.04 17.04 -6.82
C GLN A 223 -16.73 16.25 -6.83
N ILE A 224 -16.15 16.08 -8.01
CA ILE A 224 -14.80 15.55 -8.13
C ILE A 224 -13.80 16.56 -7.53
N SER A 225 -12.76 16.05 -6.87
CA SER A 225 -11.72 16.90 -6.29
C SER A 225 -11.09 17.81 -7.35
N HIS A 226 -10.99 19.10 -7.03
CA HIS A 226 -10.25 20.08 -7.87
C HIS A 226 -8.75 19.79 -7.93
N TRP A 227 -8.21 19.00 -6.98
CA TRP A 227 -6.80 18.66 -6.90
C TRP A 227 -6.61 17.17 -7.09
N TRP A 228 -5.75 16.81 -8.04
CA TRP A 228 -5.31 15.43 -8.21
C TRP A 228 -4.50 14.98 -7.01
N ARG A 229 -4.94 13.88 -6.37
CA ARG A 229 -4.22 13.23 -5.29
C ARG A 229 -4.34 11.72 -5.47
N ASN A 230 -3.19 11.04 -5.57
CA ASN A 230 -3.07 9.57 -5.61
C ASN A 230 -3.36 8.93 -4.24
N ASP A 231 -4.38 9.43 -3.52
CA ASP A 231 -4.79 8.79 -2.27
C ASP A 231 -5.55 7.50 -2.60
N GLU A 232 -5.37 6.46 -1.77
CA GLU A 232 -6.08 5.19 -1.88
C GLU A 232 -7.57 5.41 -1.63
N ALA A 233 -8.37 5.49 -2.70
CA ALA A 233 -9.82 5.63 -2.63
C ALA A 233 -10.44 4.31 -2.14
N ALA A 234 -11.40 4.41 -1.22
CA ALA A 234 -12.14 3.24 -0.76
C ALA A 234 -12.89 2.59 -1.93
N PRO A 235 -12.81 1.25 -2.09
CA PRO A 235 -13.51 0.54 -3.15
C PRO A 235 -15.03 0.80 -3.12
N SER A 236 -15.61 1.06 -4.27
CA SER A 236 -17.06 0.97 -4.47
C SER A 236 -17.44 -0.45 -4.88
N ILE A 237 -18.69 -0.88 -4.65
CA ILE A 237 -19.08 -2.29 -4.84
C ILE A 237 -20.04 -2.42 -6.03
N PRO A 238 -19.82 -3.33 -7.00
CA PRO A 238 -20.78 -3.59 -8.05
C PRO A 238 -22.01 -4.32 -7.49
N LEU A 239 -23.19 -3.96 -7.96
CA LEU A 239 -24.44 -4.61 -7.56
C LEU A 239 -24.82 -5.71 -8.56
N PRO A 240 -25.44 -6.82 -8.12
CA PRO A 240 -25.85 -7.92 -9.00
C PRO A 240 -26.79 -7.50 -10.15
N ASP A 241 -27.70 -6.57 -9.88
CA ASP A 241 -28.69 -6.09 -10.86
C ASP A 241 -28.21 -4.88 -11.68
N GLY A 242 -26.90 -4.59 -11.63
CA GLY A 242 -26.30 -3.42 -12.23
C GLY A 242 -26.19 -2.23 -11.27
N GLY A 243 -25.32 -1.31 -11.64
CA GLY A 243 -24.95 -0.12 -10.90
C GLY A 243 -23.87 -0.40 -9.87
N ARG A 244 -23.50 0.66 -9.14
CA ARG A 244 -22.48 0.61 -8.12
C ARG A 244 -22.91 1.23 -6.82
N ALA A 245 -22.74 0.48 -5.75
CA ALA A 245 -22.86 0.91 -4.39
C ALA A 245 -21.71 1.89 -4.05
N THR A 246 -22.08 3.14 -3.76
CA THR A 246 -21.15 4.25 -3.48
C THR A 246 -21.16 4.70 -2.01
N GLY A 247 -22.01 4.08 -1.18
CA GLY A 247 -22.28 4.50 0.19
C GLY A 247 -23.35 5.59 0.30
N ALA A 248 -23.89 6.03 -0.83
CA ALA A 248 -25.17 6.72 -0.94
C ALA A 248 -26.07 5.96 -1.91
N ARG A 249 -26.77 6.65 -2.82
CA ARG A 249 -27.54 6.02 -3.89
C ARG A 249 -26.61 5.31 -4.88
N THR A 250 -27.14 4.28 -5.53
CA THR A 250 -26.46 3.59 -6.63
C THR A 250 -26.10 4.55 -7.76
N LEU A 251 -24.89 4.41 -8.30
CA LEU A 251 -24.49 5.04 -9.56
C LEU A 251 -24.80 4.09 -10.72
N HIS A 252 -25.54 4.57 -11.72
CA HIS A 252 -25.83 3.85 -12.96
C HIS A 252 -25.23 4.58 -14.18
N ALA A 253 -25.03 3.83 -15.26
CA ALA A 253 -24.73 4.43 -16.54
C ALA A 253 -25.84 5.40 -16.98
N GLY A 254 -25.43 6.55 -17.52
CA GLY A 254 -26.34 7.63 -17.93
C GLY A 254 -26.70 8.63 -16.83
N ASP A 255 -26.34 8.39 -15.57
CA ASP A 255 -26.60 9.34 -14.49
C ASP A 255 -25.95 10.71 -14.74
N THR A 256 -26.68 11.77 -14.38
CA THR A 256 -26.22 13.17 -14.47
C THR A 256 -26.08 13.83 -13.09
N VAL A 257 -26.56 13.15 -12.05
CA VAL A 257 -26.47 13.58 -10.65
C VAL A 257 -25.63 12.54 -9.90
N LEU A 258 -24.37 12.87 -9.62
CA LEU A 258 -23.46 11.93 -8.99
C LEU A 258 -23.84 11.70 -7.51
N PRO A 259 -23.94 10.45 -7.06
CA PRO A 259 -24.20 10.15 -5.66
C PRO A 259 -22.99 10.52 -4.80
N ALA A 260 -23.25 10.91 -3.55
CA ALA A 260 -22.19 11.13 -2.56
C ALA A 260 -21.39 9.85 -2.33
N SER A 261 -20.07 9.97 -2.20
CA SER A 261 -19.20 8.82 -1.98
C SER A 261 -18.87 8.66 -0.50
N ARG A 262 -19.08 7.45 0.03
CA ARG A 262 -18.67 7.06 1.38
C ARG A 262 -18.07 5.65 1.32
N PRO A 263 -17.10 5.31 2.18
CA PRO A 263 -16.58 3.96 2.23
C PRO A 263 -17.70 2.95 2.45
N VAL A 264 -17.67 1.87 1.67
CA VAL A 264 -18.62 0.77 1.72
C VAL A 264 -17.91 -0.55 1.87
N ILE A 265 -18.58 -1.49 2.53
CA ILE A 265 -18.21 -2.91 2.57
C ILE A 265 -19.46 -3.74 2.27
N GLY A 266 -19.27 -4.96 1.80
CA GLY A 266 -20.39 -5.85 1.47
C GLY A 266 -19.97 -7.31 1.49
N ASP A 267 -20.89 -8.17 1.91
CA ASP A 267 -20.67 -9.62 2.03
C ASP A 267 -21.33 -10.42 0.88
N GLY A 268 -21.71 -9.72 -0.19
CA GLY A 268 -22.41 -10.29 -1.34
C GLY A 268 -23.94 -10.35 -1.18
N THR A 269 -24.47 -10.19 0.04
CA THR A 269 -25.91 -10.16 0.29
C THR A 269 -26.36 -8.83 0.87
N SER A 270 -25.60 -8.29 1.82
CA SER A 270 -25.86 -7.03 2.52
C SER A 270 -24.72 -6.05 2.33
N TYR A 271 -25.02 -4.78 2.58
CA TYR A 271 -24.06 -3.70 2.42
C TYR A 271 -24.03 -2.81 3.66
N TRP A 272 -22.83 -2.32 3.99
CA TRP A 272 -22.60 -1.37 5.07
C TRP A 272 -21.84 -0.16 4.57
N ARG A 273 -22.21 1.01 5.07
CA ARG A 273 -21.50 2.26 4.79
C ARG A 273 -20.90 2.81 6.06
N GLN A 274 -19.82 3.55 5.90
CA GLN A 274 -19.19 4.18 7.04
C GLN A 274 -20.05 5.35 7.57
N GLY A 275 -20.34 5.29 8.86
CA GLY A 275 -21.01 6.32 9.63
C GLY A 275 -20.17 6.76 10.82
N ARG A 276 -20.79 7.55 11.70
CA ARG A 276 -20.20 7.97 12.97
C ARG A 276 -21.19 7.83 14.10
N GLN A 277 -20.73 7.34 15.25
CA GLN A 277 -21.42 7.42 16.53
C GLN A 277 -20.50 8.11 17.53
N GLY A 278 -20.86 9.33 17.95
CA GLY A 278 -19.97 10.19 18.70
C GLY A 278 -18.65 10.44 17.95
N ARG A 279 -17.53 10.01 18.54
CA ARG A 279 -16.17 10.13 17.95
C ARG A 279 -15.72 8.88 17.19
N GLN A 280 -16.48 7.80 17.22
CA GLN A 280 -16.10 6.53 16.63
C GLN A 280 -16.69 6.37 15.23
N HIS A 281 -15.88 5.84 14.32
CA HIS A 281 -16.35 5.35 13.03
C HIS A 281 -17.05 4.01 13.25
N VAL A 282 -18.23 3.85 12.65
CA VAL A 282 -19.02 2.61 12.74
C VAL A 282 -19.53 2.21 11.37
N TRP A 283 -19.78 0.93 11.17
CA TRP A 283 -20.49 0.40 10.01
C TRP A 283 -22.00 0.44 10.25
N LEU A 284 -22.74 1.04 9.31
CA LEU A 284 -24.19 1.12 9.32
C LEU A 284 -24.75 0.27 8.17
N GLU A 285 -25.73 -0.59 8.45
CA GLU A 285 -26.50 -1.27 7.40
C GLU A 285 -27.04 -0.20 6.43
N TYR A 286 -26.93 -0.42 5.13
CA TYR A 286 -27.54 0.48 4.15
C TYR A 286 -28.10 -0.26 2.95
N ASP A 287 -29.10 0.37 2.36
CA ASP A 287 -29.74 -0.09 1.13
C ASP A 287 -29.22 0.76 -0.04
N PRO A 288 -28.44 0.19 -0.99
CA PRO A 288 -27.96 0.91 -2.17
C PRO A 288 -29.08 1.51 -3.03
N ALA A 289 -30.23 0.83 -3.14
CA ALA A 289 -31.33 1.24 -4.01
C ALA A 289 -31.94 2.56 -3.56
N THR A 290 -32.16 2.72 -2.25
CA THR A 290 -32.71 3.96 -1.67
C THR A 290 -31.63 4.93 -1.21
N GLY A 291 -30.40 4.46 -0.97
CA GLY A 291 -29.31 5.19 -0.34
C GLY A 291 -29.52 5.46 1.15
N THR A 292 -30.55 4.87 1.77
CA THR A 292 -30.86 5.02 3.19
C THR A 292 -30.03 4.09 4.05
N HIS A 293 -29.79 4.47 5.31
CA HIS A 293 -29.04 3.64 6.26
C HIS A 293 -29.86 3.34 7.51
N GLY A 294 -29.62 2.17 8.08
CA GLY A 294 -30.25 1.67 9.29
C GLY A 294 -29.32 1.74 10.51
N ARG A 295 -29.39 0.70 11.32
CA ARG A 295 -28.65 0.56 12.58
C ARG A 295 -27.16 0.31 12.35
N ALA A 296 -26.37 0.53 13.39
CA ALA A 296 -25.00 0.04 13.43
C ALA A 296 -24.97 -1.48 13.59
N SER A 297 -24.23 -2.15 12.71
CA SER A 297 -23.98 -3.59 12.80
C SER A 297 -22.71 -3.95 12.03
N LEU A 298 -22.28 -5.20 12.12
CA LEU A 298 -21.10 -5.71 11.43
C LEU A 298 -21.48 -6.93 10.57
N PRO A 299 -20.84 -7.09 9.40
CA PRO A 299 -20.87 -8.35 8.65
C PRO A 299 -20.43 -9.53 9.54
N ALA A 300 -20.94 -10.72 9.28
CA ALA A 300 -20.60 -11.91 10.05
C ALA A 300 -19.09 -12.17 10.11
N PHE A 301 -18.40 -11.97 8.98
CA PHE A 301 -16.94 -12.09 8.90
C PHE A 301 -16.19 -11.09 9.81
N LEU A 302 -16.63 -9.84 9.94
CA LEU A 302 -15.98 -8.91 10.88
C LEU A 302 -16.29 -9.24 12.33
N ARG A 303 -17.49 -9.79 12.61
CA ARG A 303 -17.84 -10.24 13.96
C ARG A 303 -16.97 -11.38 14.46
N SER A 304 -16.46 -12.25 13.58
CA SER A 304 -15.57 -13.35 13.98
C SER A 304 -14.20 -12.86 14.48
N GLY A 305 -13.82 -11.61 14.19
CA GLY A 305 -12.62 -10.98 14.72
C GLY A 305 -12.75 -10.37 16.11
N ILE A 306 -13.95 -10.34 16.69
CA ILE A 306 -14.20 -9.83 18.05
C ILE A 306 -13.66 -10.82 19.08
N GLY A 307 -12.92 -10.32 20.08
CA GLY A 307 -12.46 -11.10 21.23
C GLY A 307 -12.54 -10.29 22.51
N ASP A 308 -12.56 -10.98 23.66
CA ASP A 308 -12.83 -10.35 24.97
C ASP A 308 -11.76 -9.32 25.38
N ASP A 309 -10.49 -9.61 25.09
CA ASP A 309 -9.35 -8.76 25.45
C ASP A 309 -8.78 -7.94 24.26
N ALA A 310 -9.49 -7.93 23.13
CA ALA A 310 -9.02 -7.32 21.89
C ALA A 310 -10.02 -6.31 21.34
N THR A 311 -9.51 -5.15 20.90
CA THR A 311 -10.34 -4.14 20.24
C THR A 311 -10.32 -4.33 18.73
N LEU A 312 -11.49 -4.56 18.12
CA LEU A 312 -11.64 -4.57 16.67
C LEU A 312 -11.41 -3.16 16.09
N LEU A 313 -10.44 -3.03 15.20
CA LEU A 313 -10.12 -1.79 14.49
C LEU A 313 -10.97 -1.70 13.21
N GLN A 314 -12.23 -1.30 13.37
CA GLN A 314 -13.22 -1.31 12.27
C GLN A 314 -12.81 -0.50 11.04
N ASP A 315 -12.03 0.57 11.22
CA ASP A 315 -11.49 1.42 10.16
C ASP A 315 -10.37 0.75 9.36
N GLN A 316 -9.75 -0.29 9.91
CA GLN A 316 -8.71 -1.08 9.27
C GLN A 316 -9.24 -2.40 8.67
N CYS A 317 -10.52 -2.70 8.90
CA CYS A 317 -11.20 -3.87 8.36
C CYS A 317 -11.71 -3.62 6.93
N GLU A 318 -11.88 -4.70 6.17
CA GLU A 318 -12.34 -4.67 4.79
C GLU A 318 -13.17 -5.92 4.50
N VAL A 319 -14.32 -5.75 3.85
CA VAL A 319 -15.13 -6.86 3.34
C VAL A 319 -15.59 -6.49 1.94
N LEU A 320 -15.14 -7.25 0.96
CA LEU A 320 -15.50 -7.11 -0.43
C LEU A 320 -16.20 -8.40 -0.88
N PRO A 321 -17.32 -8.34 -1.62
CA PRO A 321 -17.91 -9.54 -2.17
C PRO A 321 -16.92 -10.19 -3.13
N LEU A 322 -16.85 -11.53 -3.13
CA LEU A 322 -16.09 -12.25 -4.13
C LEU A 322 -16.66 -11.91 -5.52
N GLN A 323 -15.77 -11.65 -6.47
CA GLN A 323 -16.13 -11.39 -7.87
C GLN A 323 -15.45 -12.43 -8.75
N PRO A 324 -16.01 -12.74 -9.93
CA PRO A 324 -15.38 -13.66 -10.88
C PRO A 324 -13.93 -13.26 -11.17
N GLY A 325 -13.04 -14.25 -11.18
CA GLY A 325 -11.61 -14.03 -11.41
C GLY A 325 -10.84 -13.59 -10.17
N LEU A 326 -11.37 -13.78 -8.96
CA LEU A 326 -10.68 -13.48 -7.69
C LEU A 326 -10.65 -14.68 -6.72
N GLU A 327 -11.09 -15.84 -7.16
CA GLU A 327 -11.18 -17.09 -6.39
C GLU A 327 -9.81 -17.54 -5.87
N GLU A 328 -8.75 -17.23 -6.63
CA GLU A 328 -7.36 -17.57 -6.31
C GLU A 328 -6.62 -16.45 -5.56
N SER A 329 -7.37 -15.55 -4.89
CA SER A 329 -6.81 -14.46 -4.09
C SER A 329 -5.60 -14.92 -3.24
N PRO A 330 -4.42 -14.27 -3.35
CA PRO A 330 -3.24 -14.65 -2.58
C PRO A 330 -3.42 -14.35 -1.08
N PHE A 331 -4.35 -13.46 -0.73
CA PHE A 331 -4.78 -13.22 0.65
C PHE A 331 -5.84 -14.19 1.15
N GLY A 332 -6.42 -15.05 0.30
CA GLY A 332 -7.46 -16.01 0.69
C GLY A 332 -8.89 -15.53 0.52
N THR A 333 -9.79 -16.51 0.50
CA THR A 333 -11.25 -16.35 0.45
C THR A 333 -11.90 -17.63 0.99
N ASP A 334 -13.12 -17.50 1.52
CA ASP A 334 -13.99 -18.62 1.87
C ASP A 334 -14.95 -19.02 0.73
N GLY A 335 -14.79 -18.40 -0.45
CA GLY A 335 -15.70 -18.57 -1.60
C GLY A 335 -16.86 -17.59 -1.63
N THR A 336 -16.97 -16.68 -0.65
CA THR A 336 -18.04 -15.68 -0.59
C THR A 336 -17.51 -14.25 -0.49
N VAL A 337 -16.46 -14.03 0.31
CA VAL A 337 -15.91 -12.70 0.54
C VAL A 337 -14.39 -12.66 0.47
N LEU A 338 -13.87 -11.45 0.33
CA LEU A 338 -12.47 -11.05 0.37
C LEU A 338 -12.28 -9.96 1.42
N GLY A 339 -11.02 -9.73 1.80
CA GLY A 339 -10.65 -8.68 2.76
C GLY A 339 -10.09 -9.25 4.06
N ARG A 340 -10.35 -8.56 5.17
CA ARG A 340 -9.80 -8.89 6.49
C ARG A 340 -10.58 -8.23 7.63
N TRP A 341 -10.51 -8.84 8.81
CA TRP A 341 -10.69 -8.12 10.07
C TRP A 341 -9.33 -7.80 10.70
N VAL A 342 -9.25 -6.75 11.51
CA VAL A 342 -8.05 -6.37 12.26
C VAL A 342 -8.41 -6.06 13.70
N ARG A 343 -7.67 -6.60 14.66
CA ARG A 343 -7.82 -6.29 16.09
C ARG A 343 -6.49 -5.90 16.71
N ALA A 344 -6.56 -5.16 17.81
CA ALA A 344 -5.41 -4.77 18.60
C ALA A 344 -5.56 -5.17 20.07
N GLU A 345 -4.46 -5.63 20.64
CA GLU A 345 -4.29 -5.98 22.04
C GLU A 345 -3.09 -5.18 22.57
N GLU A 346 -3.19 -4.57 23.75
CA GLU A 346 -2.06 -3.91 24.40
C GLU A 346 -1.56 -4.79 25.55
N ALA A 347 -0.32 -5.27 25.47
CA ALA A 347 0.27 -6.16 26.47
C ALA A 347 1.67 -5.66 26.85
N ALA A 348 1.91 -5.43 28.14
CA ALA A 348 3.23 -5.11 28.70
C ALA A 348 4.00 -3.94 28.02
N GLY A 349 3.30 -2.97 27.43
CA GLY A 349 3.92 -1.84 26.71
C GLY A 349 4.20 -2.10 25.22
N GLU A 350 3.83 -3.27 24.72
CA GLU A 350 3.82 -3.64 23.30
C GLU A 350 2.38 -3.59 22.76
N ALA A 351 2.25 -3.19 21.50
CA ALA A 351 1.00 -3.30 20.76
C ALA A 351 1.07 -4.54 19.86
N LEU A 352 0.15 -5.47 20.10
CA LEU A 352 -0.09 -6.65 19.26
C LEU A 352 -1.24 -6.33 18.33
N THR A 353 -1.00 -6.43 17.03
CA THR A 353 -2.04 -6.28 16.01
C THR A 353 -2.18 -7.59 15.26
N THR A 354 -3.40 -8.11 15.18
CA THR A 354 -3.73 -9.36 14.50
C THR A 354 -4.71 -9.09 13.38
N ALA A 355 -4.47 -9.64 12.20
CA ALA A 355 -5.43 -9.68 11.11
C ALA A 355 -5.85 -11.12 10.81
N GLY A 356 -7.12 -11.30 10.46
CA GLY A 356 -7.64 -12.58 9.96
C GLY A 356 -8.31 -12.43 8.61
N THR A 357 -8.14 -13.45 7.76
CA THR A 357 -8.69 -13.52 6.41
C THR A 357 -9.87 -14.49 6.35
N PRO A 358 -10.75 -14.40 5.32
CA PRO A 358 -11.95 -15.24 5.24
C PRO A 358 -11.69 -16.75 5.27
N ASP A 359 -10.54 -17.19 4.78
CA ASP A 359 -10.12 -18.60 4.80
C ASP A 359 -9.55 -19.08 6.16
N GLY A 360 -9.75 -18.30 7.22
CA GLY A 360 -9.43 -18.67 8.60
C GLY A 360 -7.96 -18.48 9.00
N ARG A 361 -7.10 -18.02 8.09
CA ARG A 361 -5.70 -17.70 8.43
C ARG A 361 -5.63 -16.42 9.24
N THR A 362 -4.66 -16.36 10.15
CA THR A 362 -4.37 -15.17 10.95
C THR A 362 -2.88 -14.86 10.93
N VAL A 363 -2.55 -13.57 11.07
CA VAL A 363 -1.18 -13.09 11.22
C VAL A 363 -1.14 -12.07 12.34
N THR A 364 -0.11 -12.12 13.17
CA THR A 364 0.09 -11.20 14.28
C THR A 364 1.43 -10.50 14.12
N LEU A 365 1.44 -9.19 14.29
CA LEU A 365 2.65 -8.38 14.32
C LEU A 365 2.79 -7.72 15.68
N ARG A 366 4.02 -7.76 16.21
CA ARG A 366 4.41 -7.05 17.42
C ARG A 366 5.05 -5.73 17.03
N THR A 367 4.62 -4.63 17.66
CA THR A 367 5.24 -3.32 17.48
C THR A 367 5.61 -2.71 18.83
N SER A 368 6.85 -2.21 18.92
CA SER A 368 7.37 -1.55 20.10
C SER A 368 7.28 -0.02 19.95
N GLY A 369 6.67 0.64 20.93
CA GLY A 369 6.65 2.10 21.03
C GLY A 369 5.39 2.81 20.50
N ARG A 370 5.27 4.10 20.86
CA ARG A 370 4.05 4.93 20.69
C ARG A 370 3.84 5.53 19.29
N GLY A 371 4.65 5.17 18.29
CA GLY A 371 4.86 6.03 17.11
C GLY A 371 4.30 5.55 15.77
N ASP A 372 4.42 4.26 15.45
CA ASP A 372 4.04 3.73 14.14
C ASP A 372 3.37 2.37 14.30
N ARG A 373 2.04 2.39 14.45
CA ARG A 373 1.23 1.17 14.42
C ARG A 373 1.27 0.63 13.00
N VAL A 374 1.89 -0.53 12.84
CA VAL A 374 1.84 -1.34 11.63
C VAL A 374 0.50 -2.07 11.63
N THR A 375 -0.24 -2.02 10.52
CA THR A 375 -1.55 -2.68 10.40
C THR A 375 -1.42 -3.91 9.50
N PRO A 376 -1.46 -5.14 10.04
CA PRO A 376 -1.37 -6.33 9.23
C PRO A 376 -2.54 -6.41 8.25
N LEU A 377 -2.23 -6.86 7.03
CA LEU A 377 -3.18 -7.07 5.94
C LEU A 377 -3.50 -8.55 5.74
N GLY A 378 -2.54 -9.43 6.05
CA GLY A 378 -2.64 -10.88 5.91
C GLY A 378 -1.32 -11.49 5.49
N ALA A 379 -1.24 -12.82 5.45
CA ALA A 379 -0.13 -13.53 4.82
C ALA A 379 -0.39 -13.63 3.30
N LEU A 380 0.56 -13.14 2.50
CA LEU A 380 0.47 -13.16 1.04
C LEU A 380 1.03 -14.47 0.52
N ARG A 381 0.17 -15.37 0.02
CA ARG A 381 0.61 -16.66 -0.50
C ARG A 381 1.37 -16.49 -1.80
N LEU A 382 2.57 -17.06 -1.83
CA LEU A 382 3.44 -17.13 -3.00
C LEU A 382 3.58 -18.59 -3.45
N PRO A 383 3.87 -18.84 -4.74
CA PRO A 383 4.17 -20.19 -5.21
C PRO A 383 5.35 -20.80 -4.46
N GLY A 384 5.32 -22.11 -4.25
CA GLY A 384 6.34 -22.81 -3.46
C GLY A 384 6.18 -22.67 -1.94
N GLY A 385 5.06 -22.11 -1.46
CA GLY A 385 4.64 -22.19 -0.06
C GLY A 385 5.15 -21.05 0.84
N ALA A 386 5.83 -20.05 0.28
CA ALA A 386 6.20 -18.86 1.04
C ALA A 386 4.99 -17.96 1.28
N ALA A 387 5.00 -17.29 2.44
CA ALA A 387 3.86 -16.51 2.90
C ALA A 387 4.31 -15.32 3.76
N PRO A 388 5.02 -14.32 3.19
CA PRO A 388 5.40 -13.13 3.94
C PRO A 388 4.16 -12.41 4.47
N VAL A 389 4.29 -11.82 5.67
CA VAL A 389 3.21 -11.04 6.28
C VAL A 389 3.20 -9.67 5.64
N VAL A 390 2.09 -9.29 5.03
CA VAL A 390 1.93 -7.96 4.45
C VAL A 390 1.30 -7.06 5.50
N ALA A 391 1.84 -5.85 5.64
CA ALA A 391 1.25 -4.85 6.52
C ALA A 391 1.34 -3.44 5.95
N ARG A 392 0.32 -2.64 6.27
CA ARG A 392 0.28 -1.23 5.96
C ARG A 392 1.04 -0.45 7.04
N THR A 393 1.94 0.40 6.58
CA THR A 393 2.59 1.46 7.35
C THR A 393 2.03 2.81 6.87
N ARG A 394 2.49 3.94 7.42
CA ARG A 394 1.89 5.27 7.13
C ARG A 394 1.57 5.54 5.65
N ARG A 395 2.53 5.31 4.75
CA ARG A 395 2.38 5.58 3.30
C ARG A 395 2.78 4.41 2.42
N GLN A 396 3.20 3.31 3.01
CA GLN A 396 3.80 2.19 2.29
C GLN A 396 3.17 0.89 2.76
N VAL A 397 3.28 -0.10 1.91
CA VAL A 397 3.02 -1.50 2.25
C VAL A 397 4.38 -2.18 2.40
N ALA A 398 4.57 -2.88 3.50
CA ALA A 398 5.79 -3.62 3.76
C ALA A 398 5.47 -5.12 3.86
N LEU A 399 6.41 -5.93 3.35
CA LEU A 399 6.45 -7.37 3.55
C LEU A 399 7.36 -7.62 4.75
N TYR A 400 6.90 -8.45 5.68
CA TYR A 400 7.60 -8.82 6.90
C TYR A 400 7.81 -10.33 6.97
N ALA A 401 8.88 -10.73 7.64
CA ALA A 401 8.96 -12.07 8.18
C ALA A 401 7.84 -12.29 9.22
N PRO A 402 7.41 -13.54 9.44
CA PRO A 402 6.38 -13.83 10.45
C PRO A 402 6.75 -13.27 11.84
N ASP A 403 5.73 -12.86 12.60
CA ASP A 403 5.79 -12.44 14.02
C ASP A 403 6.65 -11.22 14.38
N ASP A 404 7.33 -10.58 13.43
CA ASP A 404 8.17 -9.39 13.64
C ASP A 404 7.69 -8.19 12.81
N GLY A 405 7.04 -7.22 13.46
CA GLY A 405 6.59 -5.97 12.84
C GLY A 405 7.63 -4.84 12.90
N SER A 406 8.85 -5.12 13.36
CA SER A 406 9.93 -4.13 13.46
C SER A 406 10.63 -3.88 12.12
N GLU A 407 11.45 -2.83 12.04
CA GLU A 407 12.30 -2.55 10.87
C GLU A 407 13.25 -3.71 10.52
N ALA A 408 13.68 -4.50 11.52
CA ALA A 408 14.57 -5.64 11.29
C ALA A 408 13.87 -6.79 10.54
N GLY A 409 12.55 -6.93 10.72
CA GLY A 409 11.72 -7.96 10.08
C GLY A 409 11.34 -7.66 8.62
N VAL A 410 11.70 -6.50 8.07
CA VAL A 410 11.26 -6.06 6.74
C VAL A 410 11.97 -6.82 5.62
N LEU A 411 11.19 -7.42 4.74
CA LEU A 411 11.60 -8.15 3.54
C LEU A 411 11.49 -7.31 2.26
N GLY A 412 10.57 -6.35 2.23
CA GLY A 412 10.38 -5.45 1.09
C GLY A 412 9.41 -4.31 1.41
N ARG A 413 9.49 -3.23 0.63
CA ARG A 413 8.59 -2.06 0.74
C ARG A 413 8.15 -1.59 -0.62
N VAL A 414 6.86 -1.29 -0.73
CA VAL A 414 6.26 -0.70 -1.92
C VAL A 414 5.30 0.43 -1.54
N THR A 415 5.12 1.37 -2.45
CA THR A 415 4.15 2.45 -2.31
C THR A 415 3.01 2.19 -3.30
N PRO A 416 1.76 1.99 -2.86
CA PRO A 416 0.62 1.90 -3.77
C PRO A 416 0.51 3.12 -4.67
N ASN A 417 0.03 2.92 -5.90
CA ASN A 417 -0.06 3.94 -6.96
C ASN A 417 1.30 4.47 -7.46
N GLU A 418 2.40 3.78 -7.16
CA GLU A 418 3.74 4.06 -7.68
C GLU A 418 4.34 2.82 -8.35
N ARG A 419 5.58 2.93 -8.85
CA ARG A 419 6.35 1.76 -9.33
C ARG A 419 6.86 0.95 -8.13
N GLY A 420 7.11 -0.35 -8.30
CA GLY A 420 7.53 -1.23 -7.20
C GLY A 420 8.90 -0.91 -6.58
N GLY A 421 9.73 -0.11 -7.24
CA GLY A 421 11.02 0.32 -6.71
C GLY A 421 12.04 -0.82 -6.67
N GLU A 422 13.02 -0.74 -5.78
CA GLU A 422 14.17 -1.67 -5.75
C GLU A 422 13.82 -3.09 -5.32
N PHE A 423 12.89 -3.26 -4.37
CA PHE A 423 12.48 -4.57 -3.85
C PHE A 423 11.23 -5.15 -4.52
N ALA A 424 10.77 -4.50 -5.61
CA ALA A 424 9.74 -4.99 -6.51
C ALA A 424 9.98 -4.42 -7.92
N ALA A 425 11.21 -4.59 -8.43
CA ALA A 425 11.66 -4.00 -9.69
C ALA A 425 10.92 -4.56 -10.92
N GLY A 426 10.43 -5.80 -10.82
CA GLY A 426 9.58 -6.45 -11.82
C GLY A 426 8.12 -5.98 -11.79
N THR A 427 7.74 -5.12 -10.83
CA THR A 427 6.38 -4.60 -10.68
C THR A 427 6.26 -3.21 -11.32
N PRO A 428 5.71 -3.10 -12.55
CA PRO A 428 5.66 -1.82 -13.28
C PRO A 428 4.74 -0.79 -12.63
N PHE A 429 3.75 -1.26 -11.88
CA PHE A 429 2.83 -0.45 -11.10
C PHE A 429 2.31 -1.26 -9.91
N VAL A 430 2.31 -0.67 -8.72
CA VAL A 430 1.79 -1.27 -7.50
C VAL A 430 0.33 -0.87 -7.37
N PRO A 431 -0.64 -1.78 -7.59
CA PRO A 431 -2.04 -1.42 -7.47
C PRO A 431 -2.41 -1.08 -6.02
N PRO A 432 -3.53 -0.35 -5.79
CA PRO A 432 -4.07 -0.17 -4.45
C PRO A 432 -4.30 -1.52 -3.77
N VAL A 433 -4.16 -1.59 -2.43
CA VAL A 433 -4.05 -2.87 -1.72
C VAL A 433 -5.29 -3.73 -1.86
N SER A 434 -6.48 -3.12 -1.90
CA SER A 434 -7.73 -3.85 -2.13
C SER A 434 -7.71 -4.65 -3.43
N PHE A 435 -6.90 -4.23 -4.42
CA PHE A 435 -6.75 -4.90 -5.72
C PHE A 435 -5.67 -5.99 -5.73
N TRP A 436 -4.95 -6.20 -4.63
CA TRP A 436 -3.97 -7.28 -4.54
C TRP A 436 -4.61 -8.68 -4.57
N HIS A 437 -5.93 -8.76 -4.38
CA HIS A 437 -6.72 -9.97 -4.62
C HIS A 437 -6.69 -10.44 -6.09
N ALA A 438 -6.42 -9.53 -7.04
CA ALA A 438 -6.30 -9.84 -8.46
C ALA A 438 -4.88 -10.32 -8.86
N LEU A 439 -3.92 -10.28 -7.93
CA LEU A 439 -2.56 -10.75 -8.22
C LEU A 439 -2.53 -12.27 -8.46
N ARG A 440 -1.63 -12.69 -9.34
CA ARG A 440 -1.39 -14.08 -9.76
C ARG A 440 0.10 -14.39 -9.78
N PRO A 441 0.49 -15.66 -9.58
CA PRO A 441 1.84 -16.12 -9.84
C PRO A 441 2.33 -15.68 -11.23
N ARG A 442 3.50 -15.04 -11.31
CA ARG A 442 4.12 -14.74 -12.61
C ARG A 442 4.72 -15.99 -13.24
N ASP A 443 5.44 -16.75 -12.42
CA ASP A 443 6.11 -18.00 -12.83
C ASP A 443 6.37 -18.88 -11.60
N GLU A 444 5.58 -19.95 -11.47
CA GLU A 444 5.70 -20.88 -10.35
C GLU A 444 7.04 -21.63 -10.31
N ARG A 445 7.67 -21.88 -11.47
CA ARG A 445 8.97 -22.58 -11.55
C ARG A 445 10.08 -21.68 -11.04
N SER A 446 10.05 -20.41 -11.43
CA SER A 446 10.99 -19.41 -10.92
C SER A 446 10.85 -19.23 -9.40
N SER A 447 9.62 -19.14 -8.88
CA SER A 447 9.35 -19.11 -7.44
C SER A 447 9.85 -20.35 -6.69
N ALA A 448 9.68 -21.54 -7.28
CA ALA A 448 10.21 -22.79 -6.71
C ALA A 448 11.75 -22.79 -6.66
N ALA A 449 12.41 -22.26 -7.70
CA ALA A 449 13.85 -22.09 -7.71
C ALA A 449 14.33 -21.12 -6.62
N LEU A 450 13.58 -20.05 -6.33
CA LEU A 450 13.88 -19.15 -5.21
C LEU A 450 13.81 -19.86 -3.86
N ARG A 451 12.87 -20.81 -3.66
CA ARG A 451 12.82 -21.62 -2.43
C ARG A 451 14.03 -22.53 -2.26
N ALA A 452 14.56 -23.04 -3.37
CA ALA A 452 15.72 -23.94 -3.39
C ALA A 452 17.07 -23.20 -3.40
N PHE A 453 17.07 -21.87 -3.49
CA PHE A 453 18.29 -21.07 -3.59
C PHE A 453 19.13 -21.19 -2.31
N THR A 454 20.41 -21.56 -2.44
CA THR A 454 21.31 -21.79 -1.31
C THR A 454 22.16 -20.56 -0.98
N ASP A 455 22.67 -20.49 0.25
CA ASP A 455 23.51 -19.36 0.68
C ASP A 455 24.87 -19.32 -0.05
N ALA A 456 25.32 -20.45 -0.62
CA ALA A 456 26.53 -20.53 -1.45
C ALA A 456 26.31 -20.04 -2.89
N GLN A 457 25.06 -19.98 -3.35
CA GLN A 457 24.69 -19.42 -4.66
C GLN A 457 24.43 -17.91 -4.59
N ALA A 458 24.17 -17.38 -3.40
CA ALA A 458 24.04 -15.96 -3.10
C ALA A 458 25.41 -15.28 -3.12
#